data_AF-A0A0R3T3W1-F1
#
_entry.id   AF-A0A0R3T3W1-F1
#
_cell.length_a   1.000
_cell.length_b   1.000
_cell.length_c   1.000
_cell.angle_alpha   90.00
_cell.angle_beta   90.00
_cell.angle_gamma   90.00
#
_symmetry.space_group_name_H-M   'P 1'
#
loop_
_entity.id
_entity.type
_entity.pdbx_description
1 polymer ?
#
loop_
_entity_poly.entity_id
_entity_poly.type
_entity_poly.pdbx_seq_one_letter_code
_entity_poly.pdbx_strand_id
1 'polypeptide(L)'
;MAFSDRHKVLYITRDEASSPLGLEEYYDIDKIFAKPGFKTRNGQFNWSCSCVASYITSPCGFYFRKFLSNMDRFMNTEDSINDVEAKRVFDKCYSELGNCMQKYPKYYRPILEQFEESLSDVFRDSLESSK
;
A
#
# COMPACT_ATOMS: atom_id res chain seq x y z
N MET A 1 18.43 3.52 34.02
CA MET A 1 17.22 4.36 34.09
C MET A 1 16.11 3.61 33.36
N ALA A 2 15.08 3.16 34.07
CA ALA A 2 14.00 2.35 33.50
C ALA A 2 12.93 3.26 32.87
N PHE A 3 12.64 3.08 31.58
CA PHE A 3 11.46 3.67 30.94
C PHE A 3 10.24 2.87 31.38
N SER A 4 9.43 3.46 32.27
CA SER A 4 8.10 2.94 32.59
C SER A 4 7.16 3.34 31.46
N ASP A 5 6.77 2.37 30.63
CA ASP A 5 5.66 2.48 29.68
C ASP A 5 4.37 2.73 30.48
N ARG A 6 4.02 4.01 30.65
CA ARG A 6 2.76 4.40 31.26
C ARG A 6 1.77 4.71 30.15
N HIS A 7 0.95 3.71 29.80
CA HIS A 7 -0.30 3.96 29.12
C HIS A 7 -1.06 5.07 29.85
N LYS A 8 -1.45 6.12 29.13
CA LYS A 8 -2.25 7.22 29.68
C LYS A 8 -3.71 6.95 29.37
N VAL A 9 -4.53 6.86 30.40
CA VAL A 9 -5.98 6.76 30.26
C VAL A 9 -6.55 8.17 30.14
N LEU A 10 -7.28 8.42 29.06
CA LEU A 10 -8.04 9.64 28.83
C LEU A 10 -9.51 9.36 29.11
N TYR A 11 -10.15 10.21 29.92
CA TYR A 11 -11.58 10.20 30.14
C TYR A 11 -12.20 11.32 29.31
N ILE A 12 -13.15 10.97 28.46
CA ILE A 12 -13.91 11.92 27.64
C ILE A 12 -15.39 11.75 27.96
N THR A 13 -16.13 12.85 27.93
CA THR A 13 -17.58 12.84 28.06
C THR A 13 -18.23 12.31 26.77
N ARG A 14 -19.50 11.92 26.83
CA ARG A 14 -20.23 11.41 25.66
C ARG A 14 -20.29 12.45 24.53
N ASP A 15 -20.43 13.72 24.88
CA ASP A 15 -20.50 14.82 23.91
C ASP A 15 -19.13 15.04 23.24
N GLU A 16 -18.03 14.95 23.99
CA GLU A 16 -16.66 15.01 23.44
C GLU A 16 -16.29 13.79 22.60
N ALA A 17 -16.90 12.63 22.88
CA ALA A 17 -16.76 11.42 22.08
C ALA A 17 -17.62 11.43 20.81
N SER A 18 -18.53 12.39 20.68
CA SER A 18 -19.41 12.49 19.53
C SER A 18 -18.59 12.81 18.28
N SER A 19 -18.86 12.08 17.20
CA SER A 19 -18.26 12.41 15.90
C SER A 19 -18.69 13.82 15.50
N PRO A 20 -17.77 14.73 15.15
CA PRO A 20 -18.13 16.03 14.61
C PRO A 20 -18.70 15.92 13.18
N LEU A 21 -18.62 14.74 12.57
CA LEU A 21 -19.08 14.44 11.22
C LEU A 21 -20.41 13.69 11.28
N GLY A 22 -21.38 14.14 10.49
CA GLY A 22 -22.62 13.42 10.22
C GLY A 22 -22.36 12.16 9.38
N LEU A 23 -23.29 11.20 9.45
CA LEU A 23 -23.22 9.94 8.68
C LEU A 23 -23.16 10.18 7.17
N GLU A 24 -23.98 11.08 6.63
CA GLU A 24 -23.95 11.45 5.21
C GLU A 24 -22.59 12.04 4.79
N GLU A 25 -22.01 12.89 5.64
CA GLU A 25 -20.70 13.50 5.37
C GLU A 25 -19.58 12.46 5.38
N TYR A 26 -19.68 11.45 6.25
CA TYR A 26 -18.71 10.36 6.33
C TYR A 26 -18.61 9.58 5.01
N TYR A 27 -19.72 9.32 4.32
CA TYR A 27 -19.71 8.58 3.05
C TYR A 27 -19.13 9.40 1.88
N ASP A 28 -19.17 10.73 1.97
CA ASP A 28 -18.65 11.63 0.95
C ASP A 28 -17.27 12.22 1.29
N ILE A 29 -16.67 11.88 2.43
CA ILE A 29 -15.31 12.32 2.83
C ILE A 29 -14.30 12.05 1.72
N ASP A 30 -14.33 10.88 1.10
CA ASP A 30 -13.39 10.56 0.02
C ASP A 30 -13.66 11.41 -1.23
N LYS A 31 -14.91 11.80 -1.52
CA LYS A 31 -15.21 12.70 -2.64
C LYS A 31 -14.77 14.13 -2.36
N ILE A 32 -14.85 14.57 -1.11
CA ILE A 32 -14.56 15.94 -0.69
C ILE A 32 -13.04 16.13 -0.50
N PHE A 33 -12.36 15.15 0.10
CA PHE A 33 -10.98 15.28 0.56
C PHE A 33 -9.97 14.43 -0.21
N ALA A 34 -10.37 13.31 -0.82
CA ALA A 34 -9.42 12.54 -1.61
C ALA A 34 -9.12 13.30 -2.90
N LYS A 35 -7.85 13.65 -3.08
CA LYS A 35 -7.40 14.26 -4.33
C LYS A 35 -7.64 13.25 -5.47
N PRO A 36 -8.03 13.68 -6.67
CA PRO A 36 -8.18 12.76 -7.79
C PRO A 36 -6.80 12.22 -8.21
N GLY A 37 -6.78 10.95 -8.63
CA GLY A 37 -5.61 10.29 -9.22
C GLY A 37 -4.68 9.61 -8.22
N PHE A 38 -3.83 8.72 -8.76
CA PHE A 38 -2.91 7.89 -7.97
C PHE A 38 -1.68 8.64 -7.45
N LYS A 39 -1.25 9.69 -8.16
CA LYS A 39 -0.20 10.60 -7.73
C LYS A 39 -0.71 12.03 -7.67
N THR A 40 -0.26 12.77 -6.67
CA THR A 40 -0.48 14.21 -6.58
C THR A 40 0.36 14.96 -7.62
N ARG A 41 0.04 16.24 -7.88
CA ARG A 41 0.86 17.11 -8.76
C ARG A 41 2.32 17.23 -8.31
N ASN A 42 2.60 16.98 -7.03
CA ASN A 42 3.95 17.01 -6.46
C ASN A 42 4.69 15.67 -6.60
N GLY A 43 4.14 14.71 -7.35
CA GLY A 43 4.73 13.39 -7.59
C GLY A 43 4.57 12.37 -6.46
N GLN A 44 4.06 12.77 -5.30
CA GLN A 44 3.80 11.85 -4.17
C GLN A 44 2.57 11.00 -4.41
N PHE A 45 2.61 9.74 -3.96
CA PHE A 45 1.46 8.85 -3.98
C PHE A 45 0.29 9.39 -3.15
N ASN A 46 -0.88 9.33 -3.75
CA ASN A 46 -2.14 9.61 -3.07
C ASN A 46 -2.70 8.31 -2.49
N TRP A 47 -2.28 8.01 -1.26
CA TRP A 47 -2.75 6.83 -0.54
C TRP A 47 -4.26 6.86 -0.26
N SER A 48 -4.89 8.04 -0.25
CA SER A 48 -6.33 8.17 -0.05
C SER A 48 -7.15 7.95 -1.32
N CYS A 49 -6.53 7.71 -2.49
CA CYS A 49 -7.31 7.37 -3.68
C CYS A 49 -8.06 6.06 -3.44
N SER A 50 -9.39 6.09 -3.56
CA SER A 50 -10.25 4.90 -3.49
C SER A 50 -9.80 3.76 -4.39
N CYS A 51 -9.16 4.09 -5.51
CA CYS A 51 -8.55 3.17 -6.46
C CYS A 51 -7.44 2.27 -5.87
N VAL A 52 -6.71 2.76 -4.85
CA VAL A 52 -5.58 2.03 -4.23
C VAL A 52 -5.81 1.77 -2.74
N ALA A 53 -6.79 2.45 -2.14
CA ALA A 53 -7.18 2.33 -0.75
C ALA A 53 -7.32 0.85 -0.32
N SER A 54 -7.96 0.02 -1.15
CA SER A 54 -8.20 -1.42 -0.89
C SER A 54 -6.92 -2.22 -0.61
N TYR A 55 -5.81 -1.89 -1.27
CA TYR A 55 -4.55 -2.60 -1.08
C TYR A 55 -3.78 -2.10 0.14
N ILE A 56 -3.92 -0.82 0.47
CA ILE A 56 -3.10 -0.18 1.49
C ILE A 56 -3.75 -0.20 2.88
N THR A 57 -5.06 -0.39 2.96
CA THR A 57 -5.80 -0.65 4.21
C THR A 57 -5.91 -2.15 4.51
N SER A 58 -5.30 -2.99 3.68
CA SER A 58 -5.24 -4.44 3.85
C SER A 58 -4.20 -4.87 4.92
N PRO A 59 -4.23 -6.13 5.41
CA PRO A 59 -3.27 -6.65 6.38
C PRO A 59 -1.78 -6.48 5.99
N CYS A 60 -1.48 -6.49 4.69
CA CYS A 60 -0.15 -6.29 4.11
C CYS A 60 0.06 -4.89 3.52
N GLY A 61 -0.83 -3.94 3.79
CA GLY A 61 -0.80 -2.61 3.20
C GLY A 61 0.49 -1.81 3.50
N PHE A 62 1.16 -2.10 4.61
CA PHE A 62 2.50 -1.59 4.89
C PHE A 62 3.52 -2.01 3.82
N TYR A 63 3.61 -3.31 3.54
CA TYR A 63 4.52 -3.86 2.54
C TYR A 63 4.14 -3.41 1.13
N PHE A 64 2.84 -3.25 0.86
CA PHE A 64 2.36 -2.76 -0.43
C PHE A 64 2.79 -1.31 -0.69
N ARG A 65 2.65 -0.42 0.30
CA ARG A 65 3.16 0.97 0.22
C ARG A 65 4.67 1.01 0.02
N LYS A 66 5.41 0.15 0.73
CA LYS A 66 6.87 0.03 0.60
C LYS A 66 7.27 -0.42 -0.80
N PHE A 67 6.60 -1.44 -1.34
CA PHE A 67 6.83 -1.95 -2.69
C PHE A 67 6.55 -0.88 -3.74
N LEU A 68 5.39 -0.23 -3.72
CA LEU A 68 5.06 0.83 -4.70
C LEU A 68 6.03 2.02 -4.63
N SER A 69 6.44 2.42 -3.43
CA SER A 69 7.43 3.49 -3.25
C SER A 69 8.79 3.10 -3.83
N ASN A 70 9.21 1.85 -3.63
CA ASN A 70 10.45 1.35 -4.22
C ASN A 70 10.34 1.18 -5.74
N MET A 71 9.23 0.67 -6.25
CA MET A 71 8.95 0.55 -7.69
C MET A 71 9.01 1.91 -8.36
N ASP A 72 8.41 2.94 -7.76
CA ASP A 72 8.49 4.30 -8.30
C ASP A 72 9.92 4.81 -8.38
N ARG A 73 10.71 4.61 -7.31
CA ARG A 73 12.12 4.95 -7.32
C ARG A 73 12.87 4.19 -8.41
N PHE A 74 12.63 2.88 -8.51
CA PHE A 74 13.28 2.01 -9.50
C PHE A 74 12.99 2.46 -10.94
N MET A 75 11.75 2.84 -11.25
CA MET A 75 11.36 3.29 -12.58
C MET A 75 11.88 4.69 -12.94
N ASN A 76 12.11 5.55 -11.95
CA ASN A 76 12.62 6.91 -12.17
C ASN A 76 14.15 7.05 -12.07
N THR A 77 14.86 5.98 -11.69
CA THR A 77 16.33 5.96 -11.70
C THR A 77 16.84 5.57 -13.09
N GLU A 78 17.66 6.41 -13.70
CA GLU A 78 18.37 6.08 -14.95
C GLU A 78 19.24 4.83 -14.75
N ASP A 79 19.22 3.91 -15.72
CA ASP A 79 19.94 2.64 -15.68
C ASP A 79 19.67 1.77 -14.43
N SER A 80 18.50 1.87 -13.81
CA SER A 80 18.10 1.01 -12.68
C SER A 80 18.15 -0.49 -13.01
N ILE A 81 18.01 -0.85 -14.29
CA ILE A 81 18.17 -2.21 -14.80
C ILE A 81 19.63 -2.67 -14.72
N ASN A 82 20.62 -1.79 -14.66
CA ASN A 82 22.03 -2.18 -14.48
C ASN A 82 22.52 -1.95 -13.05
N ASP A 83 21.75 -1.22 -12.22
CA ASP A 83 22.03 -1.03 -10.80
C ASP A 83 21.67 -2.30 -9.98
N VAL A 84 22.72 -3.02 -9.57
CA VAL A 84 22.63 -4.25 -8.77
C VAL A 84 21.94 -4.00 -7.42
N GLU A 85 22.18 -2.87 -6.77
CA GLU A 85 21.57 -2.57 -5.48
C GLU A 85 20.10 -2.19 -5.64
N ALA A 86 19.76 -1.41 -6.69
CA ALA A 86 18.36 -1.11 -7.01
C ALA A 86 17.54 -2.39 -7.23
N LYS A 87 18.06 -3.35 -8.00
CA LYS A 87 17.45 -4.67 -8.21
C LYS A 87 17.29 -5.45 -6.92
N ARG A 88 18.37 -5.53 -6.11
CA ARG A 88 18.34 -6.24 -4.84
C ARG A 88 17.28 -5.69 -3.89
N VAL A 89 17.14 -4.36 -3.81
CA VAL A 89 16.12 -3.73 -2.97
C VAL A 89 14.72 -3.97 -3.53
N PHE A 90 14.55 -3.96 -4.85
CA PHE A 90 13.29 -4.29 -5.51
C PHE A 90 12.84 -5.72 -5.18
N ASP A 91 13.70 -6.71 -5.40
CA ASP A 91 13.43 -8.12 -5.10
C ASP A 91 13.09 -8.35 -3.63
N LYS A 92 13.81 -7.65 -2.73
CA LYS A 92 13.53 -7.69 -1.29
C LYS A 92 12.14 -7.15 -0.98
N CYS A 93 11.75 -6.00 -1.54
CA CYS A 93 10.43 -5.42 -1.29
C CYS A 93 9.31 -6.29 -1.85
N TYR A 94 9.52 -6.86 -3.04
CA TYR A 94 8.60 -7.81 -3.66
C TYR A 94 8.42 -9.08 -2.80
N SER A 95 9.54 -9.66 -2.34
CA SER A 95 9.53 -10.85 -1.48
C SER A 95 8.85 -10.61 -0.13
N GLU A 96 9.11 -9.48 0.52
CA GLU A 96 8.45 -9.11 1.79
C GLU A 96 6.92 -8.97 1.63
N LEU A 97 6.47 -8.37 0.53
CA LEU A 97 5.05 -8.27 0.20
C LEU A 97 4.43 -9.65 -0.05
N GLY A 98 5.06 -10.47 -0.90
CA GLY A 98 4.60 -11.83 -1.21
C GLY A 98 4.52 -12.70 0.05
N ASN A 99 5.55 -12.67 0.89
CA ASN A 99 5.59 -13.38 2.16
C ASN A 99 4.49 -12.95 3.14
N CYS A 100 4.10 -11.67 3.12
CA CYS A 100 2.96 -11.21 3.91
C CYS A 100 1.64 -11.73 3.31
N MET A 101 1.42 -11.59 2.00
CA MET A 101 0.17 -11.98 1.35
C MET A 101 -0.13 -13.47 1.50
N GLN A 102 0.91 -14.32 1.48
CA GLN A 102 0.78 -15.76 1.74
C GLN A 102 0.21 -16.10 3.13
N LYS A 103 0.35 -15.21 4.13
CA LYS A 103 -0.23 -15.40 5.47
C LYS A 103 -1.75 -15.14 5.50
N TYR A 104 -2.28 -14.43 4.51
CA TYR A 104 -3.71 -14.09 4.42
C TYR A 104 -4.33 -14.58 3.09
N PRO A 105 -4.27 -15.88 2.78
CA PRO A 105 -4.65 -16.41 1.47
C PRO A 105 -6.13 -16.21 1.16
N LYS A 106 -7.01 -16.28 2.16
CA LYS A 106 -8.46 -16.03 1.98
C LYS A 106 -8.75 -14.60 1.55
N TYR A 107 -7.92 -13.64 1.95
CA TYR A 107 -8.09 -12.23 1.61
C TYR A 107 -7.47 -11.92 0.25
N TYR A 108 -6.23 -12.39 -0.01
CA TYR A 108 -5.49 -12.00 -1.21
C TYR A 108 -5.70 -12.90 -2.43
N ARG A 109 -6.11 -14.18 -2.30
CA ARG A 109 -6.34 -15.03 -3.49
C ARG A 109 -7.39 -14.45 -4.45
N PRO A 110 -8.59 -14.03 -3.98
CA PRO A 110 -9.59 -13.47 -4.89
C PRO A 110 -9.10 -12.19 -5.58
N ILE A 111 -8.28 -11.40 -4.87
CA ILE A 111 -7.65 -10.19 -5.41
C ILE A 111 -6.66 -10.59 -6.50
N LEU A 112 -5.74 -11.51 -6.22
CA LEU A 112 -4.73 -11.97 -7.17
C LEU A 112 -5.34 -12.62 -8.41
N GLU A 113 -6.38 -13.44 -8.24
CA GLU A 113 -7.13 -14.09 -9.33
C GLU A 113 -7.82 -13.05 -10.23
N GLN A 114 -8.37 -11.96 -9.66
CA GLN A 114 -8.91 -10.85 -10.46
C GLN A 114 -7.85 -10.13 -11.30
N PHE A 115 -6.60 -10.11 -10.84
CA PHE A 115 -5.50 -9.46 -11.56
C PHE A 115 -4.63 -10.44 -12.34
N GLU A 116 -4.90 -11.76 -12.26
CA GLU A 116 -4.09 -12.80 -12.91
C GLU A 116 -4.09 -12.61 -14.42
N GLU A 117 -5.25 -12.33 -15.04
CA GLU A 117 -5.32 -12.00 -16.47
C GLU A 117 -4.54 -10.73 -16.81
N SER A 118 -4.64 -9.68 -15.98
CA SER A 118 -3.95 -8.39 -16.21
C SER A 118 -2.45 -8.42 -15.94
N LEU A 119 -1.99 -9.35 -15.11
CA LEU A 119 -0.57 -9.54 -14.75
C LEU A 119 0.07 -10.72 -15.50
N SER A 120 -0.72 -11.50 -16.24
CA SER A 120 -0.27 -12.69 -16.97
C SER A 120 0.88 -12.38 -17.94
N ASP A 121 0.84 -11.23 -18.61
CA ASP A 121 1.91 -10.77 -19.49
C ASP A 121 3.21 -10.46 -18.70
N VAL A 122 3.12 -9.92 -17.49
CA VAL A 122 4.27 -9.59 -16.63
C VAL A 122 4.89 -10.86 -16.00
N PHE A 123 4.06 -11.84 -15.63
CA PHE A 123 4.52 -13.12 -15.10
C PHE A 123 5.12 -14.04 -16.17
N ARG A 124 4.64 -13.97 -17.42
CA ARG A 124 5.20 -14.73 -18.55
C ARG A 124 6.65 -14.33 -18.83
N ASP A 125 6.93 -13.03 -18.83
CA ASP A 125 8.29 -12.52 -19.09
C ASP A 125 9.29 -12.90 -17.97
N SER A 126 8.81 -13.01 -16.72
CA SER A 126 9.64 -13.43 -15.58
C SER A 126 10.03 -14.91 -15.62
N LEU A 127 9.21 -15.77 -16.26
CA LEU A 127 9.50 -17.19 -16.44
C LEU A 127 10.44 -17.45 -17.63
N GLU A 128 10.43 -16.58 -18.63
CA GLU A 128 11.32 -16.68 -19.80
C GLU A 128 12.74 -16.17 -19.50
N SER A 129 12.91 -15.20 -18.59
CA SER A 129 14.22 -14.70 -18.18
C SER A 129 15.00 -15.64 -17.23
N SER A 130 14.41 -16.77 -16.83
CA SER A 130 15.04 -17.77 -15.94
C SER A 130 15.43 -19.07 -16.67
N LYS A 131 15.43 -19.07 -18.01
CA LYS A 131 15.99 -20.14 -18.85
C LYS A 131 17.38 -19.80 -19.36
#